data_AF-A0A370H772-F1
#
_entry.id   AF-A0A370H772-F1
#
_cell.length_a   1.000
_cell.length_b   1.000
_cell.length_c   1.000
_cell.angle_alpha   90.00
_cell.angle_beta   90.00
_cell.angle_gamma   90.00
#
_symmetry.space_group_name_H-M   'P 1'
#
loop_
_entity.id
_entity.type
_entity.pdbx_description
1 polymer ?
#
loop_
_entity_poly.entity_id
_entity_poly.type
_entity_poly.pdbx_seq_one_letter_code
_entity_poly.pdbx_strand_id
1 'polypeptide(L)'
;MHQALPSTDATRRRMGFLTVDETFRLSMQGVLIPDPVSVLVSPGVALGEGAILWPGTILQVSNGGSITVGGGTNLFSGTRMVAAGGRISIGSQTEIGEEGGFTVKADLGIAIEVGDGARLIGGGSLIGPNRIGRGAQILGPIRCQTCTLGDGGTYRDEDPDERGGVLKGSGVARNLDVPQGHVIQAFGLFAEGIMRRQSYFHPKPGS
;
A
#
# COMPACT_ATOMS: atom_id res chain seq x y z
N MET A 1 -7.39 -8.33 30.07
CA MET A 1 -7.94 -6.97 29.92
C MET A 1 -6.87 -5.98 30.38
N HIS A 2 -6.19 -5.32 29.44
CA HIS A 2 -5.28 -4.21 29.77
C HIS A 2 -6.13 -2.94 29.75
N GLN A 3 -6.31 -2.29 30.89
CA GLN A 3 -7.09 -1.07 31.00
C GLN A 3 -6.35 0.03 30.21
N ALA A 4 -6.87 0.44 29.06
CA ALA A 4 -6.29 1.55 28.30
C ALA A 4 -6.26 2.79 29.20
N LEU A 5 -5.08 3.38 29.38
CA LEU A 5 -4.91 4.55 30.25
C LEU A 5 -5.75 5.70 29.67
N PRO A 6 -6.62 6.38 30.46
CA PRO A 6 -7.49 7.45 29.98
C PRO A 6 -6.75 8.58 29.23
N SER A 7 -5.47 8.79 29.51
CA SER A 7 -4.59 9.75 28.84
C SER A 7 -4.24 9.37 27.39
N THR A 8 -4.18 8.09 27.07
CA THR A 8 -3.85 7.58 25.73
C THR A 8 -5.01 7.83 24.76
N ASP A 9 -6.23 7.51 25.15
CA ASP A 9 -7.42 7.70 24.30
C ASP A 9 -7.73 9.18 24.06
N ALA A 10 -7.54 10.04 25.06
CA ALA A 10 -7.66 11.48 24.90
C ALA A 10 -6.63 12.04 23.90
N THR A 11 -5.43 11.45 23.85
CA THR A 11 -4.38 11.82 22.88
C THR A 11 -4.73 11.32 21.48
N ARG A 12 -5.15 10.06 21.34
CA ARG A 12 -5.59 9.47 20.06
C ARG A 12 -6.71 10.29 19.41
N ARG A 13 -7.75 10.63 20.18
CA ARG A 13 -8.87 11.47 19.71
C ARG A 13 -8.40 12.85 19.26
N ARG A 14 -7.52 13.52 20.03
CA ARG A 14 -6.94 14.83 19.66
C ARG A 14 -6.18 14.78 18.34
N MET A 15 -5.56 13.64 18.05
CA MET A 15 -4.82 13.40 16.80
C MET A 15 -5.70 12.89 15.66
N GLY A 16 -7.02 12.72 15.88
CA GLY A 16 -7.96 12.25 14.86
C GLY A 16 -7.98 10.74 14.67
N PHE A 17 -7.63 9.96 15.70
CA PHE A 17 -7.64 8.51 15.69
C PHE A 17 -8.72 7.92 16.61
N LEU A 18 -9.16 6.70 16.28
CA LEU A 18 -9.97 5.85 17.14
C LEU A 18 -9.28 5.60 18.47
N THR A 19 -10.04 5.43 19.55
CA THR A 19 -9.51 4.93 20.83
C THR A 19 -8.97 3.51 20.71
N VAL A 20 -8.30 3.01 21.75
CA VAL A 20 -7.86 1.61 21.79
C VAL A 20 -9.07 0.66 21.71
N ASP A 21 -10.15 0.92 22.46
CA ASP A 21 -11.37 0.12 22.42
C ASP A 21 -12.07 0.16 21.05
N GLU A 22 -12.16 1.34 20.43
CA GLU A 22 -12.72 1.49 19.09
C GLU A 22 -11.87 0.75 18.04
N THR A 23 -10.54 0.76 18.20
CA THR A 23 -9.62 0.01 17.33
C THR A 23 -9.79 -1.50 17.53
N PHE A 24 -9.97 -1.97 18.77
CA PHE A 24 -10.27 -3.38 19.06
C PHE A 24 -11.59 -3.84 18.43
N ARG A 25 -12.61 -2.97 18.41
CA ARG A 25 -13.90 -3.28 17.78
C ARG A 25 -13.83 -3.51 16.27
N LEU A 26 -12.78 -3.06 15.58
CA LEU A 26 -12.53 -3.43 14.18
C LEU A 26 -12.35 -4.95 14.02
N SER A 27 -11.82 -5.64 15.03
CA SER A 27 -11.69 -7.10 14.99
C SER A 27 -13.03 -7.82 15.00
N MET A 28 -14.07 -7.21 15.56
CA MET A 28 -15.45 -7.73 15.48
C MET A 28 -16.03 -7.61 14.06
N GLN A 29 -15.40 -6.83 13.19
CA GLN A 29 -15.76 -6.64 11.78
C GLN A 29 -14.88 -7.50 10.86
N GLY A 30 -14.09 -8.43 11.43
CA GLY A 30 -13.25 -9.36 10.67
C GLY A 30 -11.85 -8.85 10.34
N VAL A 31 -11.45 -7.67 10.84
CA VAL A 31 -10.07 -7.16 10.70
C VAL A 31 -9.15 -7.90 11.68
N LEU A 32 -7.95 -8.26 11.26
CA LEU A 32 -6.97 -8.93 12.12
C LEU A 32 -5.95 -7.92 12.65
N ILE A 33 -5.97 -7.66 13.96
CA ILE A 33 -5.11 -6.67 14.61
C ILE A 33 -4.41 -7.34 15.81
N PRO A 34 -3.16 -7.81 15.65
CA PRO A 34 -2.43 -8.51 16.71
C PRO A 34 -2.17 -7.65 17.95
N ASP A 35 -1.96 -6.34 17.77
CA ASP A 35 -1.79 -5.37 18.85
C ASP A 35 -2.53 -4.04 18.53
N PRO A 36 -3.78 -3.89 18.98
CA PRO A 36 -4.57 -2.69 18.75
C PRO A 36 -4.01 -1.41 19.36
N VAL A 37 -3.13 -1.51 20.38
CA VAL A 37 -2.55 -0.33 21.03
C VAL A 37 -1.53 0.34 20.11
N SER A 38 -0.81 -0.46 19.31
CA SER A 38 0.24 -0.02 18.40
C SER A 38 -0.24 0.36 17.00
N VAL A 39 -1.55 0.32 16.74
CA VAL A 39 -2.15 0.71 15.46
C VAL A 39 -2.92 2.02 15.62
N LEU A 40 -2.81 2.92 14.64
CA LEU A 40 -3.54 4.18 14.59
C LEU A 40 -4.43 4.20 13.35
N VAL A 41 -5.75 4.25 13.55
CA VAL A 41 -6.75 4.31 12.47
C VAL A 41 -7.66 5.50 12.74
N SER A 42 -7.89 6.34 11.73
CA SER A 42 -8.88 7.42 11.82
C SER A 42 -10.31 6.87 11.73
N PRO A 43 -11.29 7.53 12.36
CA PRO A 43 -12.69 7.22 12.12
C PRO A 43 -13.04 7.28 10.63
N GLY A 44 -13.87 6.34 10.16
CA GLY A 44 -14.37 6.30 8.78
C GLY A 44 -13.44 5.64 7.76
N VAL A 45 -12.24 5.17 8.15
CA VAL A 45 -11.45 4.27 7.30
C VAL A 45 -12.23 2.97 7.09
N ALA A 46 -12.44 2.58 5.83
CA ALA A 46 -13.13 1.33 5.50
C ALA A 46 -12.11 0.21 5.31
N LEU A 47 -12.27 -0.87 6.09
CA LEU A 47 -11.41 -2.04 6.07
C LEU A 47 -12.24 -3.27 5.68
N GLY A 48 -11.79 -4.02 4.69
CA GLY A 48 -12.40 -5.27 4.28
C GLY A 48 -12.11 -6.41 5.26
N GLU A 49 -12.95 -7.44 5.24
CA GLU A 49 -12.79 -8.64 6.06
C GLU A 49 -11.44 -9.32 5.80
N GLY A 50 -10.80 -9.80 6.86
CA GLY A 50 -9.50 -10.46 6.81
C GLY A 50 -8.32 -9.52 6.55
N ALA A 51 -8.53 -8.19 6.41
CA ALA A 51 -7.43 -7.24 6.35
C ALA A 51 -6.59 -7.33 7.63
N ILE A 52 -5.27 -7.32 7.50
CA ILE A 52 -4.32 -7.46 8.60
C ILE A 52 -3.61 -6.14 8.83
N LEU A 53 -3.68 -5.62 10.05
CA LEU A 53 -2.95 -4.43 10.47
C LEU A 53 -1.87 -4.81 11.48
N TRP A 54 -0.62 -4.87 11.03
CA TRP A 54 0.50 -5.13 11.93
C TRP A 54 0.83 -3.92 12.81
N PRO A 55 1.46 -4.12 13.98
CA PRO A 55 1.88 -3.05 14.87
C PRO A 55 2.66 -1.96 14.13
N GLY A 56 2.37 -0.69 14.42
CA GLY A 56 2.99 0.46 13.77
C GLY A 56 2.31 0.90 12.46
N THR A 57 1.18 0.29 12.09
CA THR A 57 0.38 0.75 10.95
C THR A 57 -0.38 2.04 11.30
N ILE A 58 -0.36 3.02 10.40
CA ILE A 58 -1.06 4.30 10.54
C ILE A 58 -1.94 4.57 9.32
N LEU A 59 -3.25 4.68 9.54
CA LEU A 59 -4.26 5.03 8.54
C LEU A 59 -4.94 6.33 8.97
N GLN A 60 -4.57 7.44 8.36
CA GLN A 60 -5.00 8.78 8.78
C GLN A 60 -5.86 9.45 7.72
N VAL A 61 -7.04 9.91 8.12
CA VAL A 61 -7.97 10.68 7.30
C VAL A 61 -8.16 12.07 7.91
N SER A 62 -8.12 13.09 7.07
CA SER A 62 -8.42 14.47 7.45
C SER A 62 -9.01 15.24 6.27
N ASN A 63 -9.61 16.41 6.54
CA ASN A 63 -10.12 17.34 5.52
C ASN A 63 -11.07 16.69 4.49
N GLY A 64 -11.91 15.74 4.93
CA GLY A 64 -12.86 15.04 4.05
C GLY A 64 -12.23 13.99 3.12
N GLY A 65 -10.98 13.60 3.35
CA GLY A 65 -10.34 12.51 2.60
C GLY A 65 -10.96 11.14 2.89
N SER A 66 -10.49 10.12 2.19
CA SER A 66 -10.94 8.74 2.43
C SER A 66 -9.84 7.71 2.18
N ILE A 67 -9.90 6.62 2.95
CA ILE A 67 -9.07 5.43 2.81
C ILE A 67 -9.99 4.21 2.78
N THR A 68 -9.86 3.38 1.75
CA THR A 68 -10.51 2.08 1.65
C THR A 68 -9.44 1.00 1.45
N VAL A 69 -9.50 -0.07 2.23
CA VAL A 69 -8.60 -1.23 2.13
C VAL A 69 -9.41 -2.49 1.89
N GLY A 70 -9.13 -3.21 0.80
CA GLY A 70 -9.80 -4.45 0.44
C GLY A 70 -9.51 -5.60 1.41
N GLY A 71 -10.32 -6.67 1.30
CA GLY A 71 -10.23 -7.82 2.19
C GLY A 71 -8.94 -8.62 2.01
N GLY A 72 -8.48 -9.27 3.07
CA GLY A 72 -7.25 -10.08 3.05
C GLY A 72 -5.96 -9.30 2.76
N THR A 73 -6.01 -7.97 2.67
CA THR A 73 -4.82 -7.13 2.47
C THR A 73 -3.97 -7.08 3.74
N ASN A 74 -2.67 -7.19 3.58
CA ASN A 74 -1.71 -7.21 4.66
C ASN A 74 -0.91 -5.90 4.71
N LEU A 75 -1.17 -5.10 5.74
CA LEU A 75 -0.44 -3.86 6.02
C LEU A 75 0.60 -4.15 7.12
N PHE A 76 1.84 -4.34 6.69
CA PHE A 76 2.98 -4.62 7.57
C PHE A 76 3.42 -3.38 8.34
N SER A 77 4.20 -3.60 9.41
CA SER A 77 4.73 -2.56 10.27
C SER A 77 5.41 -1.43 9.49
N GLY A 78 5.13 -0.18 9.90
CA GLY A 78 5.66 1.01 9.22
C GLY A 78 4.86 1.43 7.98
N THR A 79 3.78 0.72 7.63
CA THR A 79 2.82 1.20 6.62
C THR A 79 2.12 2.46 7.13
N ARG A 80 2.20 3.53 6.35
CA ARG A 80 1.55 4.81 6.64
C ARG A 80 0.74 5.29 5.45
N MET A 81 -0.56 5.44 5.64
CA MET A 81 -1.48 5.99 4.64
C MET A 81 -2.09 7.27 5.18
N VAL A 82 -2.01 8.35 4.41
CA VAL A 82 -2.56 9.67 4.78
C VAL A 82 -3.39 10.22 3.64
N ALA A 83 -4.69 10.36 3.89
CA ALA A 83 -5.64 11.01 2.99
C ALA A 83 -6.08 12.36 3.60
N ALA A 84 -5.51 13.46 3.09
CA ALA A 84 -5.80 14.82 3.54
C ALA A 84 -6.60 15.56 2.47
N GLY A 85 -7.92 15.29 2.41
CA GLY A 85 -8.80 15.73 1.32
C GLY A 85 -8.61 14.97 0.00
N GLY A 86 -7.73 13.96 -0.03
CA GLY A 86 -7.54 13.04 -1.13
C GLY A 86 -8.20 11.68 -0.89
N ARG A 87 -8.06 10.77 -1.85
CA ARG A 87 -8.59 9.40 -1.81
C ARG A 87 -7.46 8.38 -1.96
N ILE A 88 -7.44 7.38 -1.08
CA ILE A 88 -6.59 6.20 -1.20
C ILE A 88 -7.50 4.97 -1.29
N SER A 89 -7.37 4.21 -2.36
CA SER A 89 -8.09 2.95 -2.55
C SER A 89 -7.11 1.82 -2.76
N ILE A 90 -7.08 0.88 -1.82
CA ILE A 90 -6.25 -0.32 -1.85
C ILE A 90 -7.16 -1.53 -2.09
N GLY A 91 -6.83 -2.34 -3.09
CA GLY A 91 -7.51 -3.57 -3.44
C GLY A 91 -7.36 -4.65 -2.37
N SER A 92 -7.95 -5.80 -2.64
CA SER A 92 -7.89 -7.00 -1.80
C SER A 92 -6.57 -7.74 -1.98
N GLN A 93 -6.19 -8.53 -0.98
CA GLN A 93 -5.01 -9.41 -1.03
C GLN A 93 -3.70 -8.69 -1.41
N THR A 94 -3.59 -7.40 -1.10
CA THR A 94 -2.39 -6.60 -1.35
C THR A 94 -1.38 -6.83 -0.22
N GLU A 95 -0.08 -6.75 -0.53
CA GLU A 95 1.00 -6.77 0.48
C GLU A 95 1.68 -5.40 0.51
N ILE A 96 1.62 -4.69 1.63
CA ILE A 96 2.16 -3.33 1.75
C ILE A 96 3.06 -3.21 2.97
N GLY A 97 4.27 -2.70 2.75
CA GLY A 97 5.21 -2.32 3.80
C GLY A 97 6.07 -3.43 4.34
N GLU A 98 6.02 -4.63 3.75
CA GLU A 98 6.99 -5.68 4.06
C GLU A 98 8.41 -5.15 3.81
N GLU A 99 9.37 -5.52 4.67
CA GLU A 99 10.79 -5.15 4.52
C GLU A 99 11.06 -3.62 4.45
N GLY A 100 10.40 -2.80 5.28
CA GLY A 100 10.79 -1.38 5.46
C GLY A 100 9.65 -0.37 5.54
N GLY A 101 8.40 -0.82 5.67
CA GLY A 101 7.23 0.04 5.64
C GLY A 101 6.94 0.57 4.24
N PHE A 102 5.89 1.38 4.13
CA PHE A 102 5.52 2.03 2.87
C PHE A 102 4.65 3.25 3.15
N THR A 103 4.92 4.38 2.49
CA THR A 103 4.11 5.60 2.68
C THR A 103 3.23 5.90 1.48
N VAL A 104 1.92 6.02 1.70
CA VAL A 104 0.96 6.48 0.68
C VAL A 104 0.37 7.81 1.13
N LYS A 105 0.50 8.86 0.31
CA LYS A 105 -0.02 10.19 0.65
C LYS A 105 -0.87 10.78 -0.47
N ALA A 106 -2.16 10.97 -0.18
CA ALA A 106 -3.11 11.65 -1.06
C ALA A 106 -3.52 13.01 -0.45
N ASP A 107 -3.00 14.09 -1.03
CA ASP A 107 -3.40 15.47 -0.72
C ASP A 107 -4.74 15.83 -1.40
N LEU A 108 -5.25 17.04 -1.18
CA LEU A 108 -6.54 17.50 -1.68
C LEU A 108 -6.70 17.25 -3.18
N GLY A 109 -7.78 16.56 -3.57
CA GLY A 109 -8.10 16.26 -4.96
C GLY A 109 -7.22 15.18 -5.62
N ILE A 110 -6.28 14.59 -4.89
CA ILE A 110 -5.44 13.50 -5.38
C ILE A 110 -6.10 12.15 -5.11
N ALA A 111 -6.12 11.29 -6.12
CA ALA A 111 -6.51 9.89 -5.99
C ALA A 111 -5.31 8.97 -6.20
N ILE A 112 -5.11 8.03 -5.27
CA ILE A 112 -4.15 6.93 -5.40
C ILE A 112 -4.94 5.62 -5.37
N GLU A 113 -4.72 4.80 -6.39
CA GLU A 113 -5.42 3.53 -6.59
C GLU A 113 -4.39 2.41 -6.67
N VAL A 114 -4.58 1.37 -5.87
CA VAL A 114 -3.76 0.15 -5.84
C VAL A 114 -4.71 -1.02 -6.03
N GLY A 115 -4.52 -1.79 -7.10
CA GLY A 115 -5.36 -2.93 -7.46
C GLY A 115 -5.10 -4.16 -6.60
N ASP A 116 -5.96 -5.17 -6.77
CA ASP A 116 -5.89 -6.42 -6.00
C ASP A 116 -4.55 -7.16 -6.22
N GLY A 117 -4.05 -7.82 -5.19
CA GLY A 117 -2.85 -8.66 -5.29
C GLY A 117 -1.55 -7.90 -5.57
N ALA A 118 -1.56 -6.56 -5.51
CA ALA A 118 -0.37 -5.75 -5.72
C ALA A 118 0.63 -5.90 -4.54
N ARG A 119 1.90 -5.59 -4.80
CA ARG A 119 2.95 -5.61 -3.76
C ARG A 119 3.70 -4.29 -3.72
N LEU A 120 3.68 -3.64 -2.57
CA LEU A 120 4.36 -2.38 -2.29
C LEU A 120 5.31 -2.59 -1.12
N ILE A 121 6.51 -3.08 -1.39
CA ILE A 121 7.43 -3.58 -0.36
C ILE A 121 8.82 -2.92 -0.49
N GLY A 122 9.58 -2.91 0.59
CA GLY A 122 10.96 -2.42 0.58
C GLY A 122 11.15 -0.93 0.90
N GLY A 123 10.19 -0.25 1.56
CA GLY A 123 10.39 1.13 2.05
C GLY A 123 10.08 2.25 1.05
N GLY A 124 9.17 2.03 0.10
CA GLY A 124 8.81 3.02 -0.93
C GLY A 124 7.76 4.06 -0.51
N SER A 125 7.37 4.90 -1.47
CA SER A 125 6.23 5.81 -1.29
C SER A 125 5.46 6.11 -2.58
N LEU A 126 4.16 6.39 -2.44
CA LEU A 126 3.29 6.95 -3.49
C LEU A 126 2.94 8.41 -3.15
N ILE A 127 3.26 9.33 -4.04
CA ILE A 127 2.97 10.77 -3.91
C ILE A 127 2.33 11.27 -5.20
N GLY A 128 1.33 12.15 -5.08
CA GLY A 128 0.54 12.59 -6.23
C GLY A 128 -0.36 11.46 -6.75
N PRO A 129 -1.02 11.65 -7.91
CA PRO A 129 -1.90 10.62 -8.46
C PRO A 129 -1.08 9.39 -8.81
N ASN A 130 -1.51 8.20 -8.45
CA ASN A 130 -0.83 6.97 -8.88
C ASN A 130 -1.89 5.90 -9.15
N ARG A 131 -1.69 5.10 -10.20
CA ARG A 131 -2.49 3.91 -10.48
C ARG A 131 -1.57 2.70 -10.51
N ILE A 132 -1.60 1.90 -9.45
CA ILE A 132 -0.89 0.64 -9.37
C ILE A 132 -1.88 -0.46 -9.72
N GLY A 133 -1.73 -1.07 -10.89
CA GLY A 133 -2.69 -2.08 -11.38
C GLY A 133 -2.76 -3.34 -10.53
N ARG A 134 -3.75 -4.19 -10.82
CA ARG A 134 -3.89 -5.52 -10.24
C ARG A 134 -2.61 -6.33 -10.46
N GLY A 135 -2.07 -6.91 -9.39
CA GLY A 135 -0.86 -7.72 -9.41
C GLY A 135 0.44 -6.95 -9.68
N ALA A 136 0.38 -5.63 -9.85
CA ALA A 136 1.56 -4.79 -10.07
C ALA A 136 2.44 -4.70 -8.82
N GLN A 137 3.71 -4.35 -9.01
CA GLN A 137 4.70 -4.41 -7.94
C GLN A 137 5.61 -3.17 -7.89
N ILE A 138 5.84 -2.65 -6.69
CA ILE A 138 6.92 -1.72 -6.36
C ILE A 138 7.81 -2.41 -5.32
N LEU A 139 9.04 -2.71 -5.74
CA LEU A 139 9.98 -3.55 -5.00
C LEU A 139 11.25 -2.75 -4.66
N GLY A 140 11.31 -2.24 -3.43
CA GLY A 140 12.41 -1.47 -2.89
C GLY A 140 12.05 -0.01 -2.57
N PRO A 141 13.02 0.79 -2.09
CA PRO A 141 12.77 2.14 -1.61
C PRO A 141 12.63 3.13 -2.79
N ILE A 142 11.47 3.04 -3.44
CA ILE A 142 11.14 3.79 -4.65
C ILE A 142 10.11 4.86 -4.30
N ARG A 143 10.45 6.12 -4.60
CA ARG A 143 9.52 7.25 -4.52
C ARG A 143 8.80 7.36 -5.86
N CYS A 144 7.56 6.91 -5.89
CA CYS A 144 6.69 6.90 -7.05
C CYS A 144 5.85 8.19 -7.11
N GLN A 145 5.86 8.85 -8.26
CA GLN A 145 5.22 10.14 -8.47
C GLN A 145 4.49 10.17 -9.81
N THR A 146 3.16 10.17 -9.82
CA THR A 146 2.41 10.25 -11.09
C THR A 146 2.74 9.07 -12.01
N CYS A 147 2.73 7.85 -11.47
CA CYS A 147 3.01 6.65 -12.25
C CYS A 147 1.77 5.78 -12.43
N THR A 148 1.76 5.06 -13.54
CA THR A 148 0.81 4.00 -13.85
C THR A 148 1.56 2.70 -14.03
N LEU A 149 1.17 1.65 -13.29
CA LEU A 149 1.63 0.29 -13.53
C LEU A 149 0.43 -0.51 -14.06
N GLY A 150 0.62 -1.20 -15.17
CA GLY A 150 -0.41 -1.97 -15.86
C GLY A 150 -0.93 -3.11 -15.02
N ASP A 151 -2.22 -3.42 -15.21
CA ASP A 151 -2.86 -4.59 -14.61
C ASP A 151 -2.28 -5.89 -15.17
N GLY A 152 -2.39 -6.96 -14.41
CA GLY A 152 -2.09 -8.30 -14.89
C GLY A 152 -2.38 -9.35 -13.83
N GLY A 153 -1.66 -10.46 -13.95
CA GLY A 153 -1.50 -11.49 -12.95
C GLY A 153 -0.70 -11.05 -11.75
N THR A 154 -0.76 -11.81 -10.66
CA THR A 154 0.07 -11.56 -9.48
C THR A 154 1.50 -12.05 -9.70
N TYR A 155 2.41 -11.77 -8.76
CA TYR A 155 3.75 -12.35 -8.75
C TYR A 155 3.79 -13.89 -8.72
N ARG A 156 2.65 -14.54 -8.41
CA ARG A 156 2.49 -15.99 -8.36
C ARG A 156 2.11 -16.62 -9.69
N ASP A 157 1.69 -15.82 -10.67
CA ASP A 157 1.27 -16.32 -11.97
C ASP A 157 2.46 -16.92 -12.73
N GLU A 158 2.23 -18.03 -13.43
CA GLU A 158 3.30 -18.84 -14.03
C GLU A 158 4.03 -18.12 -15.16
N ASP A 159 3.31 -17.46 -16.08
CA ASP A 159 3.93 -16.63 -17.12
C ASP A 159 4.27 -15.23 -16.55
N PRO A 160 5.56 -14.90 -16.42
CA PRO A 160 5.98 -13.59 -15.91
C PRO A 160 5.52 -12.42 -16.77
N ASP A 161 5.30 -12.62 -18.07
CA ASP A 161 4.87 -11.55 -18.97
C ASP A 161 3.35 -11.29 -18.90
N GLU A 162 2.58 -12.13 -18.19
CA GLU A 162 1.17 -11.89 -17.89
C GLU A 162 0.97 -11.14 -16.57
N ARG A 163 2.02 -10.98 -15.76
CA ARG A 163 1.97 -10.29 -14.45
C ARG A 163 1.76 -8.79 -14.59
N GLY A 164 1.31 -8.12 -13.52
CA GLY A 164 1.22 -6.66 -13.49
C GLY A 164 2.58 -5.97 -13.67
N GLY A 165 2.57 -4.68 -14.02
CA GLY A 165 3.79 -3.88 -14.24
C GLY A 165 4.65 -3.74 -12.97
N VAL A 166 5.97 -3.66 -13.14
CA VAL A 166 6.92 -3.70 -12.01
C VAL A 166 7.92 -2.53 -12.03
N LEU A 167 8.11 -1.91 -10.87
CA LEU A 167 9.28 -1.09 -10.56
C LEU A 167 10.14 -1.80 -9.53
N LYS A 168 11.44 -1.96 -9.80
CA LYS A 168 12.37 -2.66 -8.90
C LYS A 168 13.67 -1.88 -8.70
N GLY A 169 14.15 -1.79 -7.47
CA GLY A 169 15.42 -1.13 -7.13
C GLY A 169 15.24 0.00 -6.13
N SER A 170 15.92 1.13 -6.32
CA SER A 170 15.93 2.23 -5.36
C SER A 170 16.02 3.58 -6.08
N GLY A 171 15.25 4.58 -5.63
CA GLY A 171 15.32 5.94 -6.18
C GLY A 171 13.96 6.56 -6.52
N VAL A 172 13.87 7.26 -7.65
CA VAL A 172 12.68 8.06 -8.01
C VAL A 172 12.09 7.60 -9.34
N ALA A 173 10.82 7.26 -9.31
CA ALA A 173 9.98 7.02 -10.48
C ALA A 173 9.00 8.18 -10.62
N ARG A 174 9.02 8.86 -11.77
CA ARG A 174 8.14 10.01 -12.03
C ARG A 174 7.59 9.95 -13.44
N ASN A 175 6.27 10.14 -13.59
CA ASN A 175 5.59 10.20 -14.88
C ASN A 175 5.87 8.98 -15.76
N LEU A 176 5.87 7.79 -15.15
CA LEU A 176 6.13 6.53 -15.85
C LEU A 176 4.85 5.75 -16.07
N ASP A 177 4.75 5.11 -17.23
CA ASP A 177 3.77 4.09 -17.54
C ASP A 177 4.53 2.77 -17.77
N VAL A 178 4.28 1.77 -16.94
CA VAL A 178 4.89 0.44 -17.06
C VAL A 178 3.80 -0.57 -17.41
N PRO A 179 3.74 -1.06 -18.66
CA PRO A 179 2.69 -1.98 -19.08
C PRO A 179 2.71 -3.32 -18.34
N GLN A 180 1.63 -4.09 -18.51
CA GLN A 180 1.59 -5.51 -18.12
C GLN A 180 2.83 -6.26 -18.62
N GLY A 181 3.38 -7.13 -17.78
CA GLY A 181 4.51 -7.98 -18.14
C GLY A 181 5.83 -7.25 -18.28
N HIS A 182 5.89 -5.97 -17.93
CA HIS A 182 7.11 -5.17 -18.02
C HIS A 182 7.65 -4.80 -16.65
N VAL A 183 8.96 -4.60 -16.60
CA VAL A 183 9.70 -4.17 -15.44
C VAL A 183 10.68 -3.08 -15.82
N ILE A 184 10.78 -2.05 -14.99
CA ILE A 184 11.92 -1.15 -14.96
C ILE A 184 12.72 -1.47 -13.69
N GLN A 185 13.97 -1.92 -13.87
CA GLN A 185 14.91 -2.07 -12.78
C GLN A 185 15.95 -0.94 -12.84
N ALA A 186 16.03 -0.12 -11.79
CA ALA A 186 16.93 1.03 -11.76
C ALA A 186 17.42 1.38 -10.34
N PHE A 187 18.55 2.06 -10.27
CA PHE A 187 19.10 2.66 -9.06
C PHE A 187 19.37 4.14 -9.33
N GLY A 188 18.54 5.02 -8.78
CA GLY A 188 18.52 6.46 -9.11
C GLY A 188 17.24 6.85 -9.84
N LEU A 189 17.37 7.39 -11.06
CA LEU A 189 16.23 7.86 -11.84
C LEU A 189 15.66 6.71 -12.70
N PHE A 190 14.41 6.32 -12.45
CA PHE A 190 13.78 5.23 -13.21
C PHE A 190 13.48 5.60 -14.66
N ALA A 191 13.42 6.90 -15.00
CA ALA A 191 13.28 7.36 -16.39
C ALA A 191 14.49 6.99 -17.27
N GLU A 192 15.64 6.71 -16.66
CA GLU A 192 16.85 6.25 -17.35
C GLU A 192 16.94 4.71 -17.39
N GLY A 193 16.04 4.02 -16.68
CA GLY A 193 15.99 2.58 -16.62
C GLY A 193 15.45 1.98 -17.92
N ILE A 194 16.03 0.85 -18.33
CA ILE A 194 15.54 0.10 -19.50
C ILE A 194 14.29 -0.67 -19.08
N MET A 195 13.18 -0.42 -19.77
CA MET A 195 11.98 -1.24 -19.65
C MET A 195 12.20 -2.57 -20.35
N ARG A 196 11.98 -3.68 -19.63
CA ARG A 196 12.17 -5.04 -20.13
C ARG A 196 10.92 -5.87 -19.87
N ARG A 197 10.74 -6.92 -20.65
CA ARG A 197 9.83 -8.01 -20.29
C ARG A 197 10.27 -8.65 -18.99
N GLN A 198 9.31 -9.05 -18.15
CA GLN A 198 9.62 -9.75 -16.92
C GLN A 198 10.27 -11.12 -17.19
N SER A 199 9.98 -11.73 -18.35
CA SER A 199 10.63 -12.97 -18.79
C SER A 199 12.16 -12.86 -18.94
N TYR A 200 12.70 -11.64 -19.05
CA TYR A 200 14.14 -11.41 -19.02
C TYR A 200 14.78 -11.80 -17.67
N PHE A 201 14.04 -11.68 -16.57
CA PHE A 201 14.51 -11.99 -15.22
C PHE A 201 13.99 -13.33 -14.69
N HIS A 202 12.88 -13.81 -15.23
CA HIS A 202 12.21 -15.04 -14.83
C HIS A 202 11.91 -15.84 -16.10
N PRO A 203 12.60 -16.96 -16.40
CA PRO A 203 12.28 -17.76 -17.57
C PRO A 203 10.81 -18.22 -17.57
N LYS A 204 10.25 -18.40 -18.77
CA LYS A 204 8.89 -18.93 -18.89
C LYS A 204 8.87 -20.41 -18.53
N PRO A 205 7.75 -20.93 -18.03
CA PRO A 205 7.59 -22.37 -17.86
C PRO A 205 7.85 -23.08 -19.21
N GLY A 206 8.82 -23.99 -19.25
CA GLY A 206 9.15 -24.77 -20.45
C GLY A 206 10.04 -24.07 -21.50
N SER A 207 10.61 -22.90 -21.21
CA SER A 207 11.65 -22.25 -22.03
C SER A 207 13.07 -22.69 -21.67
#